data_AF-A0A7Z9QH87-F1
#
_entry.id   AF-A0A7Z9QH87-F1
#
_cell.length_a   1.000
_cell.length_b   1.000
_cell.length_c   1.000
_cell.angle_alpha   90.00
_cell.angle_beta   90.00
_cell.angle_gamma   90.00
#
_symmetry.space_group_name_H-M   'P 1'
#
loop_
_entity.id
_entity.type
_entity.pdbx_description
1 polymer ?
#
loop_
_entity_poly.entity_id
_entity_poly.type
_entity_poly.pdbx_seq_one_letter_code
_entity_poly.pdbx_strand_id
1 'polypeptide(L)'
;MMSAYPKADPQVQISPRFGLAYQLGNAAILHFSYGHFFQMPPMYSLYQNHSFLVAPSDHATLMGNSELKAEKTVTYEVGLWQELAQGMGIEVSLFYRDIYNLLSTKVISTYNQIEYGLYSNKDYGNARGLEVKFDFNSGPISSWINYTLQYTRGNADNPTQAFSRSGASMDPVNRFIPMSWDQRHTFNATVAYIKPKYGVSVTGYYNSGSPYTFSPIEESRLSRINLYPNNDYRPTKYHADFMAYYNLKITNKYKVKFRLAVYNVFDRLNENWVDSRTGRAYTAVIKDTDLAGHRSNFNDFEDRIKNPAMFSAPRMIKFSTGINF
;
A
#
# COMPACT_ATOMS: atom_id res chain seq x y z
N MET A 1 5.29 41.80 -22.55
CA MET A 1 6.33 41.49 -21.54
C MET A 1 6.91 40.14 -21.92
N MET A 2 8.23 40.00 -22.08
CA MET A 2 8.85 38.68 -22.22
C MET A 2 8.88 38.04 -20.84
N SER A 3 8.20 36.90 -20.70
CA SER A 3 8.26 36.07 -19.50
C SER A 3 9.69 35.58 -19.32
N ALA A 4 10.33 35.91 -18.20
CA ALA A 4 11.65 35.39 -17.85
C ALA A 4 11.47 34.07 -17.08
N TYR A 5 12.22 33.03 -17.45
CA TYR A 5 12.22 31.78 -16.70
C TYR A 5 13.00 31.96 -15.40
N PRO A 6 12.36 31.77 -14.22
CA PRO A 6 13.10 31.76 -12.97
C PRO A 6 14.06 30.56 -12.96
N LYS A 7 15.29 30.79 -12.51
CA LYS A 7 16.24 29.70 -12.25
C LYS A 7 15.88 29.07 -10.91
N ALA A 8 15.79 27.75 -10.87
CA ALA A 8 15.60 27.03 -9.61
C ALA A 8 16.87 27.11 -8.76
N ASP A 9 16.70 27.44 -7.48
CA ASP A 9 17.81 27.48 -6.53
C ASP A 9 18.35 26.08 -6.23
N PRO A 10 19.68 25.90 -6.08
CA PRO A 10 20.25 24.62 -5.69
C PRO A 10 19.78 24.22 -4.28
N GLN A 11 19.24 23.02 -4.16
CA GLN A 11 18.79 22.47 -2.87
C GLN A 11 19.88 21.58 -2.28
N VAL A 12 20.25 21.85 -1.02
CA VAL A 12 21.22 21.04 -0.25
C VAL A 12 20.51 20.45 0.96
N GLN A 13 20.70 19.14 1.18
CA GLN A 13 20.10 18.44 2.30
C GLN A 13 21.13 17.55 3.02
N ILE A 14 21.15 17.65 4.35
CA ILE A 14 21.97 16.79 5.22
C ILE A 14 21.06 15.70 5.81
N SER A 15 21.53 14.46 5.74
CA SER A 15 20.77 13.27 6.14
C SER A 15 21.53 12.48 7.21
N PRO A 16 21.54 12.94 8.48
CA PRO A 16 22.22 12.23 9.55
C PRO A 16 21.56 10.87 9.79
N ARG A 17 22.38 9.88 10.11
CA ARG A 17 21.94 8.53 10.48
C ARG A 17 22.73 8.08 11.69
N PHE A 18 22.00 7.65 12.71
CA PHE A 18 22.53 7.15 13.96
C PHE A 18 21.91 5.79 14.23
N GLY A 19 22.75 4.81 14.53
CA GLY A 19 22.32 3.48 14.92
C GLY A 19 23.11 3.05 16.13
N LEU A 20 22.44 2.50 17.13
CA LEU A 20 23.05 1.89 18.30
C LEU A 20 22.51 0.47 18.41
N ALA A 21 23.40 -0.50 18.47
CA ALA A 21 23.06 -1.89 18.77
C ALA A 21 23.82 -2.31 20.01
N TYR A 22 23.11 -2.87 20.98
CA TYR A 22 23.68 -3.36 22.23
C TYR A 22 23.26 -4.80 22.44
N GLN A 23 24.25 -5.68 22.51
CA GLN A 23 24.04 -7.10 22.74
C GLN A 23 24.11 -7.37 24.25
N LEU A 24 22.99 -7.83 24.82
CA LEU A 24 22.90 -8.25 26.22
C LEU A 24 23.24 -9.73 26.32
N GLY A 25 24.51 -10.02 26.60
CA GLY A 25 25.02 -11.40 26.69
C GLY A 25 24.90 -12.13 25.36
N ASN A 26 24.48 -13.41 25.40
CA ASN A 26 24.33 -14.21 24.18
C ASN A 26 22.87 -14.35 23.71
N ALA A 27 21.91 -13.84 24.47
CA ALA A 27 20.50 -14.17 24.30
C ALA A 27 19.61 -12.98 23.94
N ALA A 28 20.11 -11.74 23.90
CA ALA A 28 19.30 -10.59 23.51
C ALA A 28 20.12 -9.51 22.78
N ILE A 29 19.49 -8.86 21.79
CA ILE A 29 20.05 -7.75 21.04
C ILE A 29 19.02 -6.63 21.04
N LEU A 30 19.39 -5.49 21.63
CA LEU A 30 18.64 -4.26 21.53
C LEU A 30 19.21 -3.43 20.39
N HIS A 31 18.36 -2.96 19.47
CA HIS A 31 18.76 -2.01 18.45
C HIS A 31 17.89 -0.75 18.50
N PHE A 32 18.53 0.38 18.29
CA PHE A 32 17.92 1.68 18.16
C PHE A 32 18.44 2.29 16.86
N SER A 33 17.56 2.81 16.02
CA SER A 33 17.95 3.54 14.82
C SER A 33 17.18 4.85 14.69
N TYR A 34 17.89 5.87 14.25
CA TYR A 34 17.37 7.19 13.92
C TYR A 34 18.00 7.66 12.63
N GLY A 35 17.21 8.05 11.65
CA GLY A 35 17.72 8.42 10.34
C GLY A 35 16.87 9.44 9.63
N HIS A 36 17.52 10.32 8.89
CA HIS A 36 16.87 11.19 7.92
C HIS A 36 17.09 10.59 6.53
N PHE A 37 16.01 10.51 5.78
CA PHE A 37 15.98 10.03 4.41
C PHE A 37 15.29 11.07 3.56
N PHE A 38 15.65 11.09 2.28
CA PHE A 38 14.96 11.94 1.33
C PHE A 38 14.72 11.20 0.03
N GLN A 39 13.67 11.62 -0.65
CA GLN A 39 13.31 11.14 -1.96
C GLN A 39 13.14 12.34 -2.89
N MET A 40 13.77 12.27 -4.05
CA MET A 40 13.59 13.30 -5.07
C MET A 40 12.15 13.28 -5.58
N PRO A 41 11.53 14.44 -5.84
CA PRO A 41 10.23 14.50 -6.48
C PRO A 41 10.28 13.78 -7.83
N PRO A 42 9.21 13.08 -8.22
CA PRO A 42 9.17 12.39 -9.50
C PRO A 42 9.25 13.40 -10.65
N MET A 43 9.88 13.00 -11.77
CA MET A 43 10.14 13.91 -12.89
C MET A 43 8.86 14.54 -13.47
N TYR A 44 7.72 13.85 -13.43
CA TYR A 44 6.45 14.40 -13.90
C TYR A 44 6.06 15.65 -13.10
N SER A 45 6.26 15.68 -11.77
CA SER A 45 5.86 16.84 -10.96
C SER A 45 6.79 18.03 -11.15
N LEU A 46 7.97 17.82 -11.72
CA LEU A 46 8.93 18.87 -12.06
C LEU A 46 8.66 19.45 -13.46
N TYR A 47 8.36 18.59 -14.44
CA TYR A 47 8.37 18.97 -15.87
C TYR A 47 7.01 18.87 -16.57
N GLN A 48 5.94 18.49 -15.88
CA GLN A 48 4.62 18.45 -16.47
C GLN A 48 4.23 19.82 -17.03
N ASN A 49 3.71 19.84 -18.25
CA ASN A 49 3.38 21.06 -18.97
C ASN A 49 4.58 22.01 -19.15
N HIS A 50 5.66 21.51 -19.74
CA HIS A 50 6.89 22.29 -20.03
C HIS A 50 6.67 23.53 -20.90
N SER A 51 5.53 23.61 -21.61
CA SER A 51 5.17 24.76 -22.46
C SER A 51 4.42 25.84 -21.67
N PHE A 52 4.15 25.62 -20.39
CA PHE A 52 3.44 26.53 -19.47
C PHE A 52 2.08 26.99 -20.01
N LEU A 53 1.40 26.11 -20.77
CA LEU A 53 0.11 26.41 -21.39
C LEU A 53 -1.02 26.15 -20.41
N VAL A 54 -1.79 27.18 -20.06
CA VAL A 54 -2.99 27.04 -19.25
C VAL A 54 -4.19 26.92 -20.19
N ALA A 55 -4.92 25.81 -20.11
CA ALA A 55 -6.15 25.62 -20.86
C ALA A 55 -7.21 26.65 -20.41
N PRO A 56 -8.13 27.07 -21.29
CA PRO A 56 -9.16 28.08 -20.98
C PRO A 56 -10.28 27.56 -20.05
N SER A 57 -10.08 26.41 -19.41
CA SER A 57 -11.04 25.73 -18.56
C SER A 57 -10.49 25.55 -17.15
N ASP A 58 -11.29 25.89 -16.14
CA ASP A 58 -10.92 25.75 -14.73
C ASP A 58 -10.61 24.31 -14.36
N HIS A 59 -9.60 24.17 -13.49
CA HIS A 59 -9.16 22.89 -12.93
C HIS A 59 -8.81 21.79 -13.95
N ALA A 60 -8.52 22.16 -15.20
CA ALA A 60 -8.12 21.21 -16.24
C ALA A 60 -6.60 21.04 -16.35
N THR A 61 -5.84 22.07 -15.97
CA THR A 61 -4.38 22.09 -16.17
C THR A 61 -3.64 21.84 -14.87
N LEU A 62 -2.69 20.90 -14.91
CA LEU A 62 -1.67 20.70 -13.90
C LEU A 62 -0.31 21.13 -14.46
N MET A 63 0.47 21.81 -13.63
CA MET A 63 1.76 22.39 -13.98
C MET A 63 2.85 21.90 -13.04
N GLY A 64 3.97 21.50 -13.65
CA GLY A 64 5.19 21.12 -12.96
C GLY A 64 5.83 22.31 -12.23
N ASN A 65 6.57 22.01 -11.18
CA ASN A 65 7.29 23.02 -10.41
C ASN A 65 8.73 22.56 -10.16
N SER A 66 9.69 23.27 -10.74
CA SER A 66 11.12 22.97 -10.58
C SER A 66 11.68 23.33 -9.20
N GLU A 67 10.93 24.08 -8.38
CA GLU A 67 11.31 24.46 -7.01
C GLU A 67 10.79 23.48 -5.95
N LEU A 68 10.24 22.33 -6.36
CA LEU A 68 9.81 21.29 -5.42
C LEU A 68 10.98 20.84 -4.55
N LYS A 69 10.72 20.79 -3.24
CA LYS A 69 11.63 20.24 -2.24
C LYS A 69 11.58 18.73 -2.29
N ALA A 70 12.72 18.10 -2.00
CA ALA A 70 12.74 16.67 -1.74
C ALA A 70 11.84 16.30 -0.55
N GLU A 71 11.13 15.18 -0.68
CA GLU A 71 10.37 14.58 0.40
C GLU A 71 11.35 14.16 1.49
N LYS A 72 11.05 14.45 2.75
CA LYS A 72 11.93 14.14 3.88
C LYS A 72 11.24 13.16 4.82
N THR A 73 11.83 11.99 5.00
CA THR A 73 11.36 11.01 5.98
C THR A 73 12.31 10.95 7.17
N VAL A 74 11.78 11.16 8.37
CA VAL A 74 12.50 10.98 9.63
C VAL A 74 12.00 9.69 10.26
N THR A 75 12.90 8.72 10.43
CA THR A 75 12.57 7.41 10.99
C THR A 75 13.19 7.24 12.36
N TYR A 76 12.39 6.71 13.28
CA TYR A 76 12.81 6.22 14.59
C TYR A 76 12.41 4.76 14.69
N GLU A 77 13.33 3.92 15.13
CA GLU A 77 13.07 2.49 15.32
C GLU A 77 13.75 2.02 16.59
N VAL A 78 13.04 1.23 17.38
CA VAL A 78 13.57 0.55 18.55
C VAL A 78 13.12 -0.89 18.47
N GLY A 79 14.05 -1.83 18.51
CA GLY A 79 13.72 -3.24 18.51
C GLY A 79 14.54 -4.04 19.51
N LEU A 80 13.91 -5.11 19.98
CA LEU A 80 14.48 -6.08 20.90
C LEU A 80 14.33 -7.46 20.27
N TRP A 81 15.46 -8.08 19.98
CA TRP A 81 15.54 -9.49 19.66
C TRP A 81 15.94 -10.27 20.92
N GLN A 82 15.28 -11.40 21.17
CA GLN A 82 15.57 -12.27 22.29
C GLN A 82 15.46 -13.75 21.89
N GLU A 83 16.47 -14.54 22.25
CA GLU A 83 16.42 -16.00 22.22
C GLU A 83 15.66 -16.50 23.46
N LEU A 84 14.53 -17.16 23.23
CA LEU A 84 13.70 -17.73 24.30
C LEU A 84 14.16 -19.13 24.70
N ALA A 85 14.61 -19.90 23.72
CA ALA A 85 15.14 -21.25 23.86
C ALA A 85 15.98 -21.59 22.63
N GLN A 86 16.70 -22.71 22.66
CA GLN A 86 17.51 -23.14 21.51
C GLN A 86 16.66 -23.27 20.25
N GLY A 87 16.95 -22.44 19.25
CA GLY A 87 16.20 -22.40 17.99
C GLY A 87 14.87 -21.64 18.06
N MET A 88 14.60 -20.88 19.14
CA MET A 88 13.40 -20.05 19.30
C MET A 88 13.79 -18.59 19.53
N GLY A 89 13.54 -17.74 18.54
CA GLY A 89 13.78 -16.31 18.61
C GLY A 89 12.48 -15.52 18.55
N ILE A 90 12.42 -14.41 19.29
CA ILE A 90 11.37 -13.41 19.15
C ILE A 90 12.02 -12.05 18.93
N GLU A 91 11.52 -11.29 17.95
CA GLU A 91 11.88 -9.91 17.69
C GLU A 91 10.64 -9.04 17.86
N VAL A 92 10.75 -7.97 18.64
CA VAL A 92 9.71 -6.95 18.75
C VAL A 92 10.32 -5.62 18.36
N SER A 93 9.80 -5.01 17.31
CA SER A 93 10.29 -3.76 16.73
C SER A 93 9.18 -2.72 16.69
N LEU A 94 9.43 -1.57 17.30
CA LEU A 94 8.57 -0.39 17.26
C LEU A 94 9.16 0.60 16.26
N PHE A 95 8.34 1.06 15.33
CA PHE A 95 8.77 2.05 14.35
C PHE A 95 7.84 3.26 14.34
N TYR A 96 8.43 4.42 14.10
CA TYR A 96 7.74 5.68 13.94
C TYR A 96 8.41 6.48 12.83
N ARG A 97 7.64 6.89 11.83
CA ARG A 97 8.13 7.56 10.62
C ARG A 97 7.30 8.81 10.37
N ASP A 98 7.96 9.95 10.35
CA ASP A 98 7.36 11.21 9.93
C ASP A 98 7.81 11.54 8.51
N ILE A 99 6.85 11.83 7.62
CA ILE A 99 7.10 12.12 6.22
C ILE A 99 6.67 13.57 5.95
N TYR A 100 7.64 14.43 5.71
CA TYR A 100 7.50 15.85 5.46
C TYR A 100 7.67 16.16 3.97
N ASN A 101 7.15 17.32 3.58
CA ASN A 101 7.24 17.83 2.21
C ASN A 101 6.60 16.89 1.17
N LEU A 102 5.56 16.13 1.53
CA LEU A 102 4.85 15.31 0.55
C LEU A 102 4.30 16.19 -0.57
N LEU A 103 4.35 15.63 -1.78
CA LEU A 103 3.84 16.29 -2.97
C LEU A 103 2.36 16.61 -2.81
N SER A 104 2.00 17.84 -3.11
CA SER A 104 0.65 18.40 -3.09
C SER A 104 0.44 19.29 -4.31
N THR A 105 -0.77 19.79 -4.50
CA THR A 105 -1.10 20.71 -5.59
C THR A 105 -1.75 21.98 -5.03
N LYS A 106 -1.17 23.14 -5.35
CA LYS A 106 -1.72 24.45 -5.02
C LYS A 106 -2.53 24.97 -6.20
N VAL A 107 -3.74 25.46 -5.94
CA VAL A 107 -4.54 26.15 -6.95
C VAL A 107 -4.03 27.58 -7.11
N ILE A 108 -3.79 28.00 -8.34
CA ILE A 108 -3.41 29.37 -8.71
C ILE A 108 -4.44 29.89 -9.70
N SER A 109 -5.01 31.05 -9.39
CA SER A 109 -5.90 31.79 -10.28
C SER A 109 -5.09 32.75 -11.14
N THR A 110 -5.37 32.76 -12.43
CA THR A 110 -4.78 33.70 -13.40
C THR A 110 -5.55 35.03 -13.42
N TYR A 111 -5.04 36.04 -14.12
CA TYR A 111 -5.72 37.33 -14.26
C TYR A 111 -7.12 37.21 -14.90
N ASN A 112 -7.28 36.24 -15.82
CA ASN A 112 -8.56 35.95 -16.47
C ASN A 112 -9.46 35.03 -15.63
N GLN A 113 -9.19 34.90 -14.32
CA GLN A 113 -9.90 34.06 -13.36
C GLN A 113 -9.87 32.55 -13.62
N ILE A 114 -9.06 32.09 -14.58
CA ILE A 114 -8.87 30.65 -14.83
C ILE A 114 -7.99 30.05 -13.73
N GLU A 115 -8.43 28.97 -13.11
CA GLU A 115 -7.71 28.25 -12.07
C GLU A 115 -6.95 27.03 -12.61
N TYR A 116 -5.66 26.93 -12.29
CA TYR A 116 -4.81 25.78 -12.59
C TYR A 116 -4.08 25.27 -11.35
N GLY A 117 -3.63 24.02 -11.40
CA GLY A 117 -2.90 23.39 -10.31
C GLY A 117 -1.40 23.46 -10.53
N LEU A 118 -0.65 23.96 -9.55
CA LEU A 118 0.81 23.92 -9.52
C LEU A 118 1.26 22.92 -8.46
N TYR A 119 2.16 22.00 -8.81
CA TYR A 119 2.74 21.11 -7.82
C TYR A 119 3.51 21.89 -6.75
N SER A 120 3.35 21.49 -5.49
CA SER A 120 3.97 22.11 -4.32
C SER A 120 4.25 21.07 -3.24
N ASN A 121 5.03 21.41 -2.22
CA ASN A 121 5.20 20.56 -1.03
C ASN A 121 4.41 21.17 0.13
N LYS A 122 3.26 20.59 0.43
CA LYS A 122 2.38 21.06 1.53
C LYS A 122 1.98 19.92 2.45
N ASP A 123 1.96 18.71 1.93
CA ASP A 123 1.38 17.58 2.62
C ASP A 123 2.37 16.92 3.58
N TYR A 124 1.82 16.24 4.57
CA TYR A 124 2.57 15.57 5.62
C TYR A 124 1.85 14.29 6.04
N GLY A 125 2.65 13.26 6.33
CA GLY A 125 2.18 11.95 6.73
C GLY A 125 2.97 11.38 7.88
N ASN A 126 2.37 10.44 8.58
CA ASN A 126 3.00 9.66 9.64
C ASN A 126 2.65 8.18 9.46
N ALA A 127 3.65 7.32 9.65
CA ALA A 127 3.48 5.88 9.72
C ALA A 127 4.11 5.38 11.02
N ARG A 128 3.33 4.69 11.85
CA ARG A 128 3.81 4.13 13.11
C ARG A 128 3.25 2.76 13.34
N GLY A 129 4.00 1.91 14.02
CA GLY A 129 3.57 0.55 14.23
C GLY A 129 4.48 -0.29 15.09
N LEU A 130 4.05 -1.53 15.24
CA LEU A 130 4.70 -2.58 15.98
C LEU A 130 4.81 -3.78 15.06
N GLU A 131 6.00 -4.36 14.99
CA GLU A 131 6.31 -5.59 14.27
C GLU A 131 6.78 -6.63 15.28
N VAL A 132 6.19 -7.82 15.23
CA VAL A 132 6.61 -8.98 16.01
C VAL A 132 6.98 -10.07 15.03
N LYS A 133 8.21 -10.55 15.14
CA LYS A 133 8.69 -11.72 14.41
C LYS A 133 8.97 -12.82 15.40
N PHE A 134 8.59 -14.02 15.04
CA PHE A 134 8.87 -15.21 15.82
C PHE A 134 9.41 -16.29 14.89
N ASP A 135 10.60 -16.76 15.26
CA ASP A 135 11.35 -17.76 14.53
C ASP A 135 11.46 -19.00 15.41
N PHE A 136 11.01 -20.13 14.88
CA PHE A 136 11.19 -21.43 15.51
C PHE A 136 11.88 -22.37 14.53
N ASN A 137 12.96 -23.00 14.96
CA ASN A 137 13.67 -23.97 14.17
C ASN A 137 14.13 -25.12 15.06
N SER A 138 13.56 -26.30 14.82
CA SER A 138 13.89 -27.54 15.53
C SER A 138 14.04 -28.68 14.54
N GLY A 139 15.28 -29.00 14.20
CA GLY A 139 15.63 -30.07 13.26
C GLY A 139 14.96 -29.88 11.88
N PRO A 140 14.02 -30.75 11.48
CA PRO A 140 13.32 -30.64 10.21
C PRO A 140 12.13 -29.66 10.23
N ILE A 141 11.71 -29.15 11.39
CA ILE A 141 10.56 -28.25 11.51
C ILE A 141 11.07 -26.81 11.65
N SER A 142 10.60 -25.94 10.77
CA SER A 142 10.85 -24.49 10.85
C SER A 142 9.52 -23.75 10.80
N SER A 143 9.37 -22.71 11.60
CA SER A 143 8.19 -21.84 11.59
C SER A 143 8.63 -20.38 11.67
N TRP A 144 7.96 -19.55 10.88
CA TRP A 144 8.15 -18.11 10.81
C TRP A 144 6.80 -17.45 10.97
N ILE A 145 6.63 -16.65 12.00
CA ILE A 145 5.39 -15.93 12.27
C ILE A 145 5.74 -14.45 12.33
N ASN A 146 5.14 -13.65 11.44
CA ASN A 146 5.28 -12.20 11.49
C ASN A 146 3.92 -11.55 11.66
N TYR A 147 3.85 -10.60 12.57
CA TYR A 147 2.68 -9.79 12.85
C TYR A 147 3.07 -8.32 12.82
N THR A 148 2.35 -7.53 12.04
CA THR A 148 2.54 -6.09 11.94
C THR A 148 1.23 -5.39 12.29
N LEU A 149 1.29 -4.52 13.30
CA LEU A 149 0.28 -3.53 13.61
C LEU A 149 0.76 -2.18 13.08
N GLN A 150 0.09 -1.61 12.08
CA GLN A 150 0.49 -0.32 11.51
C GLN A 150 -0.65 0.68 11.48
N TYR A 151 -0.31 1.96 11.66
CA TYR A 151 -1.19 3.09 11.46
C TYR A 151 -0.49 4.06 10.53
N THR A 152 -1.07 4.25 9.34
CA THR A 152 -0.58 5.19 8.33
C THR A 152 -1.62 6.28 8.15
N ARG A 153 -1.26 7.52 8.49
CA ARG A 153 -2.15 8.68 8.35
C ARG A 153 -1.45 9.81 7.64
N GLY A 154 -2.21 10.60 6.91
CA GLY A 154 -1.73 11.77 6.17
C GLY A 154 -2.85 12.78 6.01
N ASN A 155 -2.51 14.00 5.61
CA ASN A 155 -3.49 15.03 5.32
C ASN A 155 -4.02 14.95 3.86
N ALA A 156 -3.34 14.23 2.98
CA ALA A 156 -3.77 13.93 1.62
C ALA A 156 -3.41 12.48 1.25
N ASP A 157 -4.31 11.77 0.58
CA ASP A 157 -4.09 10.40 0.10
C ASP A 157 -3.35 10.37 -1.24
N ASN A 158 -3.47 11.44 -2.02
CA ASN A 158 -2.78 11.61 -3.30
C ASN A 158 -2.38 13.08 -3.55
N PRO A 159 -1.37 13.32 -4.41
CA PRO A 159 -0.82 14.67 -4.60
C PRO A 159 -1.77 15.69 -5.23
N THR A 160 -2.78 15.23 -5.97
CA THR A 160 -3.76 16.07 -6.67
C THR A 160 -5.07 16.22 -5.88
N GLN A 161 -5.13 15.71 -4.65
CA GLN A 161 -6.35 15.71 -3.85
C GLN A 161 -6.83 17.13 -3.56
N ALA A 162 -5.92 18.04 -3.20
CA ALA A 162 -6.29 19.43 -2.94
C ALA A 162 -6.87 20.12 -4.19
N PHE A 163 -6.31 19.84 -5.37
CA PHE A 163 -6.75 20.39 -6.64
C PHE A 163 -8.11 19.84 -7.09
N SER A 164 -8.27 18.52 -7.06
CA SER A 164 -9.55 17.86 -7.41
C SER A 164 -10.67 18.23 -6.46
N ARG A 165 -10.39 18.40 -5.16
CA ARG A 165 -11.38 18.88 -4.18
C ARG A 165 -11.79 20.33 -4.43
N SER A 166 -10.85 21.22 -4.73
CA SER A 166 -11.16 22.61 -5.10
C SER A 166 -12.09 22.67 -6.32
N GLY A 167 -11.78 21.89 -7.36
CA GLY A 167 -12.62 21.84 -8.58
C GLY A 167 -14.00 21.22 -8.36
N ALA A 168 -14.16 20.41 -7.32
CA ALA A 168 -15.46 19.89 -6.87
C ALA A 168 -16.14 20.78 -5.82
N SER A 169 -15.62 22.00 -5.58
CA SER A 169 -16.09 22.92 -4.53
C SER A 169 -16.14 22.30 -3.13
N MET A 170 -15.18 21.41 -2.84
CA MET A 170 -15.05 20.72 -1.56
C MET A 170 -13.94 21.35 -0.71
N ASP A 171 -14.21 21.48 0.59
CA ASP A 171 -13.23 21.98 1.55
C ASP A 171 -11.95 21.13 1.60
N PRO A 172 -10.78 21.75 1.86
CA PRO A 172 -9.53 21.04 2.03
C PRO A 172 -9.55 20.15 3.27
N VAL A 173 -8.79 19.06 3.23
CA VAL A 173 -8.64 18.15 4.36
C VAL A 173 -7.65 18.76 5.35
N ASN A 174 -8.15 19.21 6.50
CA ASN A 174 -7.37 19.87 7.55
C ASN A 174 -7.00 18.93 8.72
N ARG A 175 -7.16 17.62 8.54
CA ARG A 175 -6.91 16.61 9.56
C ARG A 175 -6.18 15.40 8.98
N PHE A 176 -5.61 14.58 9.86
CA PHE A 176 -5.04 13.30 9.48
C PHE A 176 -6.13 12.27 9.17
N ILE A 177 -6.21 11.87 7.91
CA ILE A 177 -7.03 10.76 7.42
C ILE A 177 -6.15 9.50 7.28
N PRO A 178 -6.71 8.29 7.40
CA PRO A 178 -5.96 7.09 7.08
C PRO A 178 -5.63 7.06 5.58
N MET A 179 -4.43 6.59 5.24
CA MET A 179 -4.04 6.42 3.82
C MET A 179 -4.74 5.19 3.23
N SER A 180 -4.94 5.15 1.92
CA SER A 180 -5.65 4.07 1.22
C SER A 180 -4.93 2.73 1.31
N TRP A 181 -3.62 2.76 1.57
CA TRP A 181 -2.77 1.60 1.87
C TRP A 181 -2.54 1.38 3.37
N ASP A 182 -3.25 2.10 4.26
CA ASP A 182 -3.23 1.80 5.69
C ASP A 182 -3.80 0.40 5.91
N GLN A 183 -3.05 -0.44 6.60
CA GLN A 183 -3.46 -1.81 6.88
C GLN A 183 -3.15 -2.12 8.34
N ARG A 184 -4.19 -2.07 9.17
CA ARG A 184 -4.03 -2.13 10.63
C ARG A 184 -3.36 -3.39 11.12
N HIS A 185 -3.82 -4.55 10.65
CA HIS A 185 -3.29 -5.84 11.07
C HIS A 185 -2.87 -6.65 9.85
N THR A 186 -1.60 -7.02 9.83
CA THR A 186 -1.03 -7.92 8.84
C THR A 186 -0.37 -9.06 9.58
N PHE A 187 -0.78 -10.29 9.28
CA PHE A 187 -0.27 -11.49 9.91
C PHE A 187 0.10 -12.49 8.82
N ASN A 188 1.31 -13.02 8.93
CA ASN A 188 1.75 -14.13 8.12
C ASN A 188 2.36 -15.21 9.03
N ALA A 189 2.08 -16.46 8.72
CA ALA A 189 2.62 -17.59 9.47
C ALA A 189 2.96 -18.70 8.48
N THR A 190 4.24 -19.05 8.42
CA THR A 190 4.74 -20.16 7.62
C THR A 190 5.19 -21.28 8.55
N VAL A 191 4.65 -22.47 8.35
CA VAL A 191 5.16 -23.70 8.99
C VAL A 191 5.70 -24.59 7.89
N ALA A 192 6.96 -25.00 8.02
CA ALA A 192 7.66 -25.82 7.06
C ALA A 192 8.24 -27.07 7.73
N TYR A 193 8.11 -28.19 7.04
CA TYR A 193 8.81 -29.43 7.33
C TYR A 193 9.80 -29.70 6.19
N ILE A 194 11.08 -29.55 6.47
CA ILE A 194 12.16 -29.52 5.48
C ILE A 194 13.10 -30.69 5.75
N LYS A 195 13.25 -31.58 4.76
CA LYS A 195 14.31 -32.58 4.69
C LYS A 195 15.08 -32.46 3.38
N PRO A 196 16.29 -33.04 3.29
CA PRO A 196 17.08 -32.98 2.05
C PRO A 196 16.37 -33.55 0.81
N LYS A 197 15.54 -34.59 1.00
CA LYS A 197 14.84 -35.29 -0.09
C LYS A 197 13.45 -34.70 -0.39
N TYR A 198 12.73 -34.21 0.61
CA TYR A 198 11.38 -33.68 0.43
C TYR A 198 11.13 -32.59 1.46
N GLY A 199 10.23 -31.69 1.15
CA GLY A 199 9.75 -30.73 2.13
C GLY A 199 8.39 -30.20 1.76
N VAL A 200 7.66 -29.77 2.78
CA VAL A 200 6.34 -29.17 2.67
C VAL A 200 6.31 -27.90 3.49
N SER A 201 5.61 -26.88 3.04
CA SER A 201 5.37 -25.68 3.80
C SER A 201 3.96 -25.17 3.57
N VAL A 202 3.35 -24.65 4.61
CA VAL A 202 2.07 -23.97 4.57
C VAL A 202 2.29 -22.55 5.05
N THR A 203 1.86 -21.57 4.26
CA THR A 203 1.88 -20.17 4.66
C THR A 203 0.45 -19.65 4.74
N GLY A 204 0.01 -19.28 5.94
CA GLY A 204 -1.25 -18.57 6.17
C GLY A 204 -1.03 -17.07 6.13
N TYR A 205 -1.96 -16.35 5.52
CA TYR A 205 -2.00 -14.90 5.48
C TYR A 205 -3.32 -14.41 6.05
N TYR A 206 -3.25 -13.42 6.94
CA TYR A 206 -4.41 -12.67 7.43
C TYR A 206 -4.12 -11.19 7.35
N ASN A 207 -5.04 -10.47 6.73
CA ASN A 207 -4.90 -9.08 6.35
C ASN A 207 -6.19 -8.35 6.71
N SER A 208 -6.13 -7.40 7.64
CA SER A 208 -7.25 -6.49 7.86
C SER A 208 -7.55 -5.72 6.58
N GLY A 209 -8.80 -5.31 6.36
CA GLY A 209 -9.13 -4.47 5.23
C GLY A 209 -8.36 -3.15 5.26
N SER A 210 -8.01 -2.66 4.07
CA SER A 210 -7.52 -1.29 3.91
C SER A 210 -8.71 -0.32 3.81
N PRO A 211 -8.52 0.97 4.10
CA PRO A 211 -9.56 1.97 3.91
C PRO A 211 -10.06 2.07 2.47
N TYR A 212 -11.30 2.53 2.34
CA TYR A 212 -11.88 2.99 1.09
C TYR A 212 -12.77 4.22 1.36
N THR A 213 -13.05 4.99 0.32
CA THR A 213 -13.96 6.14 0.41
C THR A 213 -15.39 5.68 0.17
N PHE A 214 -16.15 5.55 1.25
CA PHE A 214 -17.59 5.39 1.22
C PHE A 214 -18.28 6.68 0.76
N SER A 215 -19.17 6.55 -0.21
CA SER A 215 -19.99 7.63 -0.74
C SER A 215 -21.47 7.25 -0.61
N PRO A 216 -22.29 8.03 0.11
CA PRO A 216 -23.70 7.75 0.24
C PRO A 216 -24.45 8.05 -1.06
N ILE A 217 -25.62 7.45 -1.21
CA ILE A 217 -26.53 7.71 -2.32
C ILE A 217 -27.02 9.16 -2.24
N GLU A 218 -27.13 9.84 -3.39
CA GLU A 218 -27.48 11.26 -3.47
C GLU A 218 -28.79 11.63 -2.76
N GLU A 219 -29.80 10.73 -2.75
CA GLU A 219 -31.06 10.95 -2.04
C GLU A 219 -30.95 10.90 -0.50
N SER A 220 -29.84 10.38 0.04
CA SER A 220 -29.64 10.30 1.48
C SER A 220 -29.30 11.68 2.07
N ARG A 221 -29.83 11.99 3.25
CA ARG A 221 -29.41 13.22 3.98
C ARG A 221 -27.90 13.27 4.24
N LEU A 222 -27.23 12.11 4.27
CA LEU A 222 -25.78 11.98 4.42
C LEU A 222 -24.99 12.45 3.20
N SER A 223 -25.59 12.48 2.00
CA SER A 223 -24.94 13.00 0.78
C SER A 223 -24.61 14.48 0.85
N ARG A 224 -25.36 15.22 1.68
CA ARG A 224 -25.13 16.64 1.94
C ARG A 224 -23.98 16.90 2.91
N ILE A 225 -23.40 15.85 3.50
CA ILE A 225 -22.23 15.96 4.37
C ILE A 225 -21.00 15.62 3.53
N ASN A 226 -20.02 16.53 3.49
CA ASN A 226 -18.74 16.28 2.85
C ASN A 226 -17.93 15.28 3.69
N LEU A 227 -18.02 13.99 3.34
CA LEU A 227 -17.26 12.94 3.98
C LEU A 227 -15.79 13.03 3.57
N TYR A 228 -14.90 12.83 4.53
CA TYR A 228 -13.47 12.72 4.22
C TYR A 228 -13.20 11.43 3.43
N PRO A 229 -12.15 11.42 2.57
CA PRO A 229 -11.68 10.19 1.95
C PRO A 229 -11.29 9.13 2.97
N ASN A 230 -11.31 7.86 2.56
CA ASN A 230 -10.86 6.73 3.38
C ASN A 230 -11.60 6.65 4.75
N ASN A 231 -12.91 6.86 4.73
CA ASN A 231 -13.78 6.93 5.91
C ASN A 231 -14.29 5.56 6.40
N ASP A 232 -14.14 4.49 5.62
CA ASP A 232 -14.58 3.14 5.99
C ASP A 232 -13.56 2.09 5.53
N TYR A 233 -13.70 0.83 5.96
CA TYR A 233 -12.73 -0.25 5.74
C TYR A 233 -13.31 -1.39 4.91
N ARG A 234 -12.49 -1.90 3.98
CA ARG A 234 -12.82 -3.09 3.19
C ARG A 234 -12.93 -4.34 4.07
N PRO A 235 -13.54 -5.43 3.59
CA PRO A 235 -13.52 -6.71 4.29
C PRO A 235 -12.12 -7.29 4.48
N THR A 236 -11.97 -8.13 5.50
CA THR A 236 -10.70 -8.80 5.82
C THR A 236 -10.36 -9.90 4.83
N LYS A 237 -9.09 -9.98 4.46
CA LYS A 237 -8.57 -10.97 3.52
C LYS A 237 -7.79 -12.03 4.29
N TYR A 238 -8.04 -13.29 3.96
CA TYR A 238 -7.24 -14.40 4.47
C TYR A 238 -7.22 -15.53 3.46
N HIS A 239 -6.08 -16.19 3.36
CA HIS A 239 -5.86 -17.36 2.52
C HIS A 239 -4.67 -18.13 3.06
N ALA A 240 -4.49 -19.35 2.54
CA ALA A 240 -3.30 -20.14 2.82
C ALA A 240 -2.74 -20.67 1.51
N ASP A 241 -1.43 -20.72 1.43
CA ASP A 241 -0.68 -21.27 0.32
C ASP A 241 0.07 -22.51 0.81
N PHE A 242 0.09 -23.53 -0.04
CA PHE A 242 0.79 -24.78 0.22
C PHE A 242 1.89 -24.95 -0.82
N MET A 243 3.11 -25.25 -0.36
CA MET A 243 4.22 -25.59 -1.23
C MET A 243 4.80 -26.94 -0.81
N ALA A 244 5.14 -27.76 -1.79
CA ALA A 244 5.85 -29.02 -1.59
C ALA A 244 6.97 -29.16 -2.61
N TYR A 245 8.06 -29.79 -2.22
CA TYR A 245 9.10 -30.20 -3.16
C TYR A 245 9.55 -31.64 -2.89
N TYR A 246 10.01 -32.29 -3.95
CA TYR A 246 10.64 -33.61 -3.91
C TYR A 246 11.87 -33.63 -4.80
N ASN A 247 13.02 -33.94 -4.21
CA ASN A 247 14.30 -34.07 -4.87
C ASN A 247 14.58 -35.55 -5.15
N LEU A 248 14.48 -35.95 -6.41
CA LEU A 248 14.87 -37.27 -6.90
C LEU A 248 16.32 -37.24 -7.34
N LYS A 249 17.18 -38.03 -6.68
CA LYS A 249 18.56 -38.27 -7.14
C LYS A 249 18.52 -39.39 -8.17
N ILE A 250 18.84 -39.10 -9.43
CA ILE A 250 18.94 -40.10 -10.50
C ILE A 250 20.38 -40.65 -10.56
N THR A 251 21.37 -39.77 -10.42
CA THR A 251 22.80 -40.12 -10.37
C THR A 251 23.54 -39.11 -9.48
N ASN A 252 24.80 -39.35 -9.10
CA ASN A 252 25.60 -38.37 -8.35
C ASN A 252 25.76 -37.01 -9.05
N LYS A 253 25.60 -36.97 -10.38
CA LYS A 253 25.65 -35.75 -11.20
C LYS A 253 24.27 -35.15 -11.51
N TYR A 254 23.17 -35.90 -11.42
CA TYR A 254 21.85 -35.42 -11.86
C TYR A 254 20.81 -35.51 -10.75
N LYS A 255 20.22 -34.36 -10.41
CA LYS A 255 19.13 -34.24 -9.44
C LYS A 255 17.92 -33.60 -10.12
N VAL A 256 16.78 -34.28 -10.08
CA VAL A 256 15.50 -33.74 -10.54
C VAL A 256 14.71 -33.24 -9.34
N LYS A 257 14.26 -32.00 -9.39
CA LYS A 257 13.46 -31.35 -8.35
C LYS A 257 12.06 -31.10 -8.87
N PHE A 258 11.10 -31.82 -8.33
CA PHE A 258 9.67 -31.54 -8.51
C PHE A 258 9.22 -30.55 -7.45
N ARG A 259 8.42 -29.56 -7.82
CA ARG A 259 7.74 -28.66 -6.90
C ARG A 259 6.27 -28.55 -7.25
N LEU A 260 5.44 -28.55 -6.22
CA LEU A 260 4.02 -28.27 -6.28
C LEU A 260 3.75 -27.01 -5.45
N ALA A 261 3.10 -26.01 -6.04
CA ALA A 261 2.63 -24.83 -5.32
C ALA A 261 1.12 -24.72 -5.54
N VAL A 262 0.36 -24.69 -4.46
CA VAL A 262 -1.09 -24.48 -4.45
C VAL A 262 -1.35 -23.17 -3.74
N TYR A 263 -1.70 -22.15 -4.51
CA TYR A 263 -2.10 -20.84 -3.99
C TYR A 263 -3.58 -20.85 -3.64
N ASN A 264 -3.95 -20.13 -2.58
CA ASN A 264 -5.33 -20.01 -2.11
C ASN A 264 -6.01 -21.38 -1.95
N VAL A 265 -5.45 -22.22 -1.06
CA VAL A 265 -5.90 -23.59 -0.80
C VAL A 265 -7.39 -23.65 -0.47
N PHE A 266 -7.95 -22.65 0.21
CA PHE A 266 -9.37 -22.61 0.56
C PHE A 266 -10.30 -22.09 -0.55
N ASP A 267 -9.73 -21.67 -1.69
CA ASP A 267 -10.47 -21.06 -2.81
C ASP A 267 -11.36 -19.88 -2.36
N ARG A 268 -10.85 -19.10 -1.40
CA ARG A 268 -11.59 -17.95 -0.87
C ARG A 268 -11.50 -16.76 -1.81
N LEU A 269 -12.64 -16.15 -2.09
CA LEU A 269 -12.72 -14.91 -2.84
C LEU A 269 -12.45 -13.72 -1.91
N ASN A 270 -11.19 -13.27 -1.83
CA ASN A 270 -10.83 -12.10 -1.03
C ASN A 270 -11.11 -10.82 -1.82
N GLU A 271 -11.83 -9.87 -1.23
CA GLU A 271 -12.26 -8.63 -1.88
C GLU A 271 -11.09 -7.64 -2.00
N ASN A 272 -10.56 -7.44 -3.21
CA ASN A 272 -9.52 -6.46 -3.52
C ASN A 272 -10.08 -5.05 -3.71
N TRP A 273 -11.23 -4.97 -4.37
CA TRP A 273 -11.97 -3.73 -4.60
C TRP A 273 -13.39 -3.91 -4.12
N VAL A 274 -13.97 -2.81 -3.64
CA VAL A 274 -15.34 -2.76 -3.14
C VAL A 274 -16.06 -1.58 -3.78
N ASP A 275 -17.37 -1.69 -3.96
CA ASP A 275 -18.19 -0.56 -4.38
C ASP A 275 -18.28 0.48 -3.25
N SER A 276 -18.22 1.76 -3.62
CA SER A 276 -18.15 2.87 -2.66
C SER A 276 -19.45 3.08 -1.88
N ARG A 277 -20.59 2.54 -2.34
CA ARG A 277 -21.90 2.69 -1.67
C ARG A 277 -22.24 1.50 -0.79
N THR A 278 -21.69 0.32 -1.08
CA THR A 278 -22.03 -0.93 -0.39
C THR A 278 -20.88 -1.50 0.44
N GLY A 279 -19.63 -1.10 0.16
CA GLY A 279 -18.45 -1.60 0.86
C GLY A 279 -18.12 -3.07 0.57
N ARG A 280 -18.77 -3.67 -0.43
CA ARG A 280 -18.56 -5.07 -0.83
C ARG A 280 -18.27 -5.18 -2.33
N ALA A 281 -17.58 -6.26 -2.72
CA ALA A 281 -17.38 -6.62 -4.11
C ALA A 281 -18.65 -7.22 -4.73
N TYR A 282 -18.84 -7.03 -6.04
CA TYR A 282 -20.00 -7.52 -6.83
C TYR A 282 -21.36 -6.98 -6.38
N THR A 283 -21.39 -6.00 -5.51
CA THR A 283 -22.61 -5.34 -5.06
C THR A 283 -22.62 -3.90 -5.54
N ALA A 284 -23.80 -3.40 -5.88
CA ALA A 284 -24.04 -1.98 -6.05
C ALA A 284 -25.48 -1.70 -5.63
N VAL A 285 -25.77 -0.45 -5.30
CA VAL A 285 -27.16 0.00 -5.17
C VAL A 285 -27.70 0.24 -6.58
N ILE A 286 -28.62 -0.62 -7.02
CA ILE A 286 -29.28 -0.57 -8.33
C ILE A 286 -30.64 0.10 -8.17
N LYS A 287 -30.93 1.11 -8.99
CA LYS A 287 -32.24 1.78 -9.04
C LYS A 287 -33.09 1.23 -10.18
N ASP A 288 -34.41 1.34 -10.06
CA ASP A 288 -35.33 0.96 -11.14
C ASP A 288 -35.06 1.73 -12.44
N THR A 289 -34.62 2.98 -12.34
CA THR A 289 -34.18 3.80 -13.48
C THR A 289 -32.96 3.23 -14.18
N ASP A 290 -32.04 2.60 -13.43
CA ASP A 290 -30.82 2.02 -13.99
C ASP A 290 -31.15 0.77 -14.81
N LEU A 291 -32.05 -0.07 -14.29
CA LEU A 291 -32.60 -1.23 -15.00
C LEU A 291 -33.39 -0.81 -16.24
N ALA A 292 -34.29 0.17 -16.09
CA ALA A 292 -35.11 0.69 -17.19
C ALA A 292 -34.28 1.39 -18.27
N GLY A 293 -33.12 1.94 -17.92
CA GLY A 293 -32.15 2.59 -18.82
C GLY A 293 -31.15 1.64 -19.47
N HIS A 294 -31.05 0.38 -19.01
CA HIS A 294 -30.15 -0.60 -19.58
C HIS A 294 -30.56 -0.97 -21.01
N ARG A 295 -29.61 -0.93 -21.94
CA ARG A 295 -29.83 -1.26 -23.35
C ARG A 295 -28.70 -2.17 -23.80
N SER A 296 -28.94 -3.48 -23.76
CA SER A 296 -28.03 -4.49 -24.28
C SER A 296 -28.79 -5.78 -24.54
N ASN A 297 -28.43 -6.47 -25.61
CA ASN A 297 -28.95 -7.80 -25.92
C ASN A 297 -27.96 -8.91 -25.51
N PHE A 298 -26.81 -8.55 -24.95
CA PHE A 298 -25.70 -9.47 -24.66
C PHE A 298 -25.43 -9.66 -23.17
N ASN A 299 -25.93 -8.77 -22.31
CA ASN A 299 -25.70 -8.83 -20.88
C ASN A 299 -26.85 -8.21 -20.08
N ASP A 300 -26.97 -8.63 -18.83
CA ASP A 300 -27.85 -8.00 -17.86
C ASP A 300 -27.16 -6.77 -17.25
N PHE A 301 -27.92 -5.91 -16.59
CA PHE A 301 -27.35 -4.73 -15.94
C PHE A 301 -26.33 -5.13 -14.86
N GLU A 302 -26.62 -6.21 -14.13
CA GLU A 302 -25.80 -6.77 -13.06
C GLU A 302 -24.41 -7.21 -13.53
N ASP A 303 -24.27 -7.62 -14.79
CA ASP A 303 -22.98 -8.04 -15.35
C ASP A 303 -22.00 -6.87 -15.46
N ARG A 304 -22.50 -5.63 -15.51
CA ARG A 304 -21.67 -4.41 -15.49
C ARG A 304 -21.03 -4.17 -14.13
N ILE A 305 -21.62 -4.73 -13.06
CA ILE A 305 -21.14 -4.58 -11.68
C ILE A 305 -20.11 -5.69 -11.37
N LYS A 306 -20.29 -6.88 -11.94
CA LYS A 306 -19.46 -8.05 -11.68
C LYS A 306 -18.13 -7.98 -12.43
N ASN A 307 -17.14 -7.27 -11.88
CA ASN A 307 -15.78 -7.25 -12.43
C ASN A 307 -14.85 -8.26 -11.71
N PRO A 308 -14.41 -9.36 -12.33
CA PRO A 308 -13.52 -10.36 -11.72
C PRO A 308 -12.27 -9.82 -11.02
N ALA A 309 -11.74 -8.66 -11.45
CA ALA A 309 -10.61 -8.00 -10.79
C ALA A 309 -10.92 -7.48 -9.37
N MET A 310 -12.19 -7.44 -8.96
CA MET A 310 -12.59 -7.08 -7.61
C MET A 310 -12.21 -8.14 -6.57
N PHE A 311 -11.92 -9.37 -6.99
CA PHE A 311 -11.48 -10.44 -6.10
C PHE A 311 -10.01 -10.81 -6.33
N SER A 312 -9.40 -11.45 -5.34
CA SER A 312 -8.12 -12.13 -5.49
C SER A 312 -8.26 -13.31 -6.46
N ALA A 313 -7.13 -13.74 -7.03
CA ALA A 313 -7.10 -14.94 -7.84
C ALA A 313 -7.68 -16.15 -7.07
N PRO A 314 -8.46 -17.01 -7.74
CA PRO A 314 -8.96 -18.26 -7.16
C PRO A 314 -7.81 -19.24 -6.96
N ARG A 315 -8.12 -20.45 -6.46
CA ARG A 315 -7.14 -21.51 -6.26
C ARG A 315 -6.31 -21.75 -7.53
N MET A 316 -4.99 -21.68 -7.40
CA MET A 316 -4.07 -21.89 -8.51
C MET A 316 -3.05 -22.96 -8.16
N ILE A 317 -2.96 -23.99 -9.00
CA ILE A 317 -2.01 -25.10 -8.83
C ILE A 317 -0.91 -24.94 -9.88
N LYS A 318 0.33 -24.81 -9.42
CA LYS A 318 1.52 -24.78 -10.27
C LYS A 318 2.37 -26.00 -9.99
N PHE A 319 2.63 -26.78 -11.04
CA PHE A 319 3.62 -27.84 -11.03
C PHE A 319 4.86 -27.35 -11.77
N SER A 320 6.04 -27.56 -11.18
CA SER A 320 7.31 -27.24 -11.83
C SER A 320 8.31 -28.37 -11.63
N THR A 321 9.12 -28.60 -12.65
CA THR A 321 10.24 -29.53 -12.61
C THR A 321 11.52 -28.77 -12.96
N GLY A 322 12.61 -29.03 -12.25
CA GLY A 322 13.92 -28.47 -12.52
C GLY A 322 14.97 -29.57 -12.46
N ILE A 323 15.94 -29.53 -13.38
CA ILE A 323 17.06 -30.47 -13.42
C ILE A 323 18.31 -29.71 -13.03
N ASN A 324 18.99 -30.16 -11.98
CA ASN A 324 20.29 -29.64 -11.59
C ASN A 324 21.35 -30.69 -11.99
N PHE A 325 22.34 -30.24 -12.74
CA PHE A 325 23.52 -30.99 -13.16
C PHE A 325 24.78 -30.53 -12.41
#